data_AF-A0A5M5QHN6-F1
#
_entry.id   AF-A0A5M5QHN6-F1
#
_cell.length_a   1.000
_cell.length_b   1.000
_cell.length_c   1.000
_cell.angle_alpha   90.00
_cell.angle_beta   90.00
_cell.angle_gamma   90.00
#
_symmetry.space_group_name_H-M   'P 1'
#
loop_
_entity.id
_entity.type
_entity.pdbx_description
1 polymer ?
#
loop_
_entity_poly.entity_id
_entity_poly.type
_entity_poly.pdbx_seq_one_letter_code
_entity_poly.pdbx_strand_id
1 'polypeptide(L)'
;MKTWTDEQLAILDSEFSTANLNELAERLGKSREAIKSKALKRKLKRSPNVRTWSPDRKEKLITLYPDHTNLEIASILSSTESAVSGIAFKMKLRKSAKFLFEHSSKGFFPKGHQPMNKGRKQTEYMSDAQIEKTKATRFRKGHIPKNHKPVGHERITRDGYIEVKTAEPNVFEPKHRLVWVEYNGEIPSGYNIQFKDGNRQNASIENLYMISRSEQLKNENSMYARYPEDVQYLIKLKGALNRQINKATKKNKS
;
A
#
# COMPACT_ATOMS: atom_id res chain seq x y z
N MET A 1 -51.55 15.20 27.05
CA MET A 1 -50.70 15.75 25.97
C MET A 1 -49.78 16.81 26.56
N LYS A 2 -48.45 16.70 26.41
CA LYS A 2 -47.53 17.79 26.82
C LYS A 2 -47.72 18.98 25.88
N THR A 3 -48.57 19.93 26.25
CA THR A 3 -48.83 21.17 25.49
C THR A 3 -47.55 22.00 25.37
N TRP A 4 -47.43 22.76 24.28
CA TRP A 4 -46.35 23.72 24.06
C TRP A 4 -46.78 25.04 24.68
N THR A 5 -45.95 25.64 25.53
CA THR A 5 -46.18 27.00 26.05
C THR A 5 -45.71 28.04 25.04
N ASP A 6 -46.21 29.27 25.12
CA ASP A 6 -45.80 30.35 24.22
C ASP A 6 -44.32 30.70 24.36
N GLU A 7 -43.77 30.59 25.58
CA GLU A 7 -42.33 30.70 25.84
C GLU A 7 -41.51 29.63 25.11
N GLN A 8 -41.96 28.36 25.15
CA GLN A 8 -41.30 27.27 24.43
C GLN A 8 -41.37 27.47 22.91
N LEU A 9 -42.43 28.09 22.39
CA LEU A 9 -42.56 28.42 20.98
C LEU A 9 -41.64 29.57 20.58
N ALA A 10 -41.54 30.62 21.40
CA ALA A 10 -40.65 31.75 21.17
C ALA A 10 -39.18 31.29 21.11
N ILE A 11 -38.75 30.44 22.06
CA ILE A 11 -37.41 29.84 22.09
C ILE A 11 -37.18 28.94 20.87
N LEU A 12 -38.18 28.17 20.45
CA LEU A 12 -38.08 27.34 19.25
C LEU A 12 -37.90 28.20 17.99
N ASP A 13 -38.66 29.28 17.84
CA ASP A 13 -38.60 30.13 16.65
C ASP A 13 -37.27 30.88 16.52
N SER A 14 -36.72 31.36 17.62
CA SER A 14 -35.46 32.11 17.61
C SER A 14 -34.24 31.20 17.41
N GLU A 15 -34.19 30.06 18.11
CA GLU A 15 -32.96 29.27 18.22
C GLU A 15 -32.93 28.00 17.36
N PHE A 16 -34.05 27.55 16.79
CA PHE A 16 -34.08 26.31 15.99
C PHE A 16 -33.13 26.35 14.78
N SER A 17 -32.85 27.53 14.25
CA SER A 17 -32.01 27.72 13.06
C SER A 17 -30.53 27.35 13.30
N THR A 18 -30.03 27.49 14.53
CA THR A 18 -28.61 27.35 14.90
C THR A 18 -28.35 26.34 16.03
N ALA A 19 -29.29 26.14 16.96
CA ALA A 19 -29.06 25.38 18.20
C ALA A 19 -28.86 23.86 17.99
N ASN A 20 -28.07 23.23 18.88
CA ASN A 20 -27.97 21.77 18.98
C ASN A 20 -29.34 21.20 19.39
N LEU A 21 -29.84 20.22 18.62
CA LEU A 21 -31.16 19.65 18.85
C LEU A 21 -31.27 18.88 20.17
N ASN A 22 -30.16 18.36 20.71
CA ASN A 22 -30.16 17.63 21.97
C ASN A 22 -30.23 18.60 23.16
N GLU A 23 -29.41 19.65 23.16
CA GLU A 23 -29.45 20.70 24.18
C GLU A 23 -30.79 21.46 24.17
N LEU A 24 -31.33 21.74 22.97
CA LEU A 24 -32.64 22.36 22.82
C LEU A 24 -33.77 21.43 23.32
N ALA A 25 -33.62 20.12 23.17
CA ALA A 25 -34.55 19.12 23.71
C ALA A 25 -34.55 19.10 25.23
N GLU A 26 -33.38 19.10 25.85
CA GLU A 26 -33.23 19.17 27.30
C GLU A 26 -33.80 20.47 27.86
N ARG A 27 -33.44 21.63 27.28
CA ARG A 27 -33.89 22.94 27.77
C ARG A 27 -35.40 23.14 27.65
N LEU A 28 -36.03 22.58 26.61
CA LEU A 28 -37.49 22.65 26.43
C LEU A 28 -38.25 21.52 27.14
N GLY A 29 -37.55 20.55 27.74
CA GLY A 29 -38.17 19.37 28.36
C GLY A 29 -38.98 18.53 27.37
N LYS A 30 -38.60 18.55 26.08
CA LYS A 30 -39.28 17.84 24.98
C LYS A 30 -38.34 16.84 24.34
N SER A 31 -38.88 15.81 23.68
CA SER A 31 -38.04 14.93 22.86
C SER A 31 -37.53 15.65 21.61
N ARG A 32 -36.39 15.20 21.09
CA ARG A 32 -35.81 15.67 19.84
C ARG A 32 -36.81 15.58 18.67
N GLU A 33 -37.60 14.52 18.65
CA GLU A 33 -38.63 14.25 17.65
C GLU A 33 -39.80 15.23 17.77
N ALA A 34 -40.20 15.58 18.99
CA ALA A 34 -41.24 16.59 19.23
C ALA A 34 -40.82 17.97 18.73
N ILE A 35 -39.56 18.36 18.95
CA ILE A 35 -38.99 19.60 18.42
C ILE A 35 -39.01 19.59 16.88
N LYS A 36 -38.52 18.52 16.25
CA LYS A 36 -38.52 18.38 14.78
C LYS A 36 -39.93 18.47 14.20
N SER A 37 -40.89 17.76 14.80
CA SER A 37 -42.29 17.77 14.37
C SER A 37 -42.92 19.16 14.50
N LYS A 38 -42.65 19.86 15.61
CA LYS A 38 -43.19 21.21 15.83
C LYS A 38 -42.56 22.24 14.89
N ALA A 39 -41.25 22.18 14.69
CA ALA A 39 -40.54 23.04 13.76
C ALA A 39 -41.00 22.83 12.30
N LEU A 40 -41.28 21.58 11.91
CA LEU A 40 -41.85 21.27 10.60
C LEU A 40 -43.23 21.90 10.42
N LYS A 41 -44.12 21.77 11.42
CA LYS A 41 -45.45 22.43 11.41
C LYS A 41 -45.34 23.96 11.33
N ARG A 42 -44.31 24.54 11.93
CA ARG A 42 -44.02 25.99 11.90
C ARG A 42 -43.17 26.43 10.70
N LYS A 43 -42.84 25.51 9.78
CA LYS A 43 -42.03 25.75 8.57
C LYS A 43 -40.64 26.37 8.85
N LEU A 44 -40.08 26.13 10.03
CA LEU A 44 -38.74 26.59 10.38
C LEU A 44 -37.68 25.80 9.61
N LYS A 45 -36.68 26.49 9.06
CA LYS A 45 -35.53 25.87 8.37
C LYS A 45 -34.27 26.02 9.21
N ARG A 46 -33.42 25.00 9.18
CA ARG A 46 -32.08 25.06 9.80
C ARG A 46 -31.12 25.77 8.86
N SER A 47 -30.18 26.52 9.43
CA SER A 47 -29.12 27.13 8.63
C SER A 47 -28.26 26.04 7.96
N PRO A 48 -27.79 26.27 6.71
CA PRO A 48 -26.89 25.33 6.02
C PRO A 48 -25.65 24.98 6.86
N ASN A 49 -25.17 25.97 7.63
CA ASN A 49 -23.99 25.86 8.48
C ASN A 49 -24.11 24.83 9.59
N VAL A 50 -25.31 24.53 10.10
CA VAL A 50 -25.49 23.47 11.12
C VAL A 50 -25.51 22.08 10.50
N ARG A 51 -25.93 21.98 9.23
CA ARG A 51 -25.91 20.71 8.48
C ARG A 51 -24.50 20.39 7.99
N THR A 52 -23.69 21.41 7.75
CA THR A 52 -22.29 21.29 7.33
C THR A 52 -21.32 21.38 8.51
N TRP A 53 -20.08 20.97 8.30
CA TRP A 53 -19.00 21.26 9.23
C TRP A 53 -18.66 22.75 9.17
N SER A 54 -19.11 23.50 10.19
CA SER A 54 -18.79 24.93 10.33
C SER A 54 -17.27 25.15 10.46
N PRO A 55 -16.75 26.35 10.15
CA PRO A 55 -15.34 26.68 10.32
C PRO A 55 -14.82 26.34 11.73
N ASP A 56 -15.54 26.73 12.78
CA ASP A 56 -15.13 26.49 14.17
C ASP A 56 -15.05 25.00 14.52
N ARG A 57 -15.94 24.17 13.97
CA ARG A 57 -15.90 22.71 14.16
C ARG A 57 -14.72 22.09 13.44
N LYS A 58 -14.34 22.63 12.28
CA LYS A 58 -13.14 22.19 11.54
C LYS A 58 -11.87 22.58 12.28
N GLU A 59 -11.83 23.77 12.85
CA GLU A 59 -10.69 24.23 13.66
C GLU A 59 -10.51 23.34 14.90
N LYS A 60 -11.59 23.11 15.67
CA LYS A 60 -11.56 22.16 16.80
C LYS A 60 -11.13 20.75 16.37
N LEU A 61 -11.57 20.29 15.20
CA LEU A 61 -11.13 19.01 14.66
C LEU A 61 -9.62 19.01 14.37
N ILE A 62 -9.07 20.05 13.73
CA ILE A 62 -7.63 20.16 13.46
C ILE A 62 -6.83 20.07 14.76
N THR A 63 -7.26 20.79 15.81
CA THR A 63 -6.57 20.82 17.11
C THR A 63 -6.62 19.48 17.83
N LEU A 64 -7.78 18.81 17.84
CA LEU A 64 -7.98 17.58 18.61
C LEU A 64 -7.53 16.32 17.87
N TYR A 65 -7.52 16.33 16.53
CA TYR A 65 -7.31 15.14 15.73
C TYR A 65 -5.98 14.42 15.98
N PRO A 66 -4.83 15.10 16.17
CA PRO A 66 -3.55 14.42 16.39
C PRO A 66 -3.54 13.45 17.56
N ASP A 67 -4.22 13.78 18.67
CA ASP A 67 -4.02 13.12 19.97
C ASP A 67 -5.29 12.50 20.59
N HIS A 68 -6.42 12.51 19.88
CA HIS A 68 -7.67 11.88 20.33
C HIS A 68 -8.16 10.82 19.35
N THR A 69 -8.86 9.81 19.84
CA THR A 69 -9.61 8.87 19.00
C THR A 69 -10.75 9.57 18.26
N ASN A 70 -11.19 9.01 17.13
CA ASN A 70 -12.32 9.59 16.42
C ASN A 70 -13.62 9.53 17.24
N LEU A 71 -13.74 8.56 18.15
CA LEU A 71 -14.86 8.43 19.07
C LEU A 71 -14.88 9.57 20.11
N GLU A 72 -13.74 9.88 20.72
CA GLU A 72 -13.63 11.01 21.67
C GLU A 72 -13.96 12.34 21.01
N ILE A 73 -13.41 12.58 19.81
CA ILE A 73 -13.68 13.80 19.04
C ILE A 73 -15.17 13.88 18.66
N ALA A 74 -15.80 12.75 18.34
CA ALA A 74 -17.22 12.69 18.03
C ALA A 74 -18.08 13.11 19.24
N SER A 75 -17.74 12.60 20.44
CA SER A 75 -18.39 12.99 21.69
C SER A 75 -18.24 14.49 21.97
N ILE A 76 -17.02 15.05 21.83
CA ILE A 76 -16.74 16.47 22.07
C ILE A 76 -17.51 17.37 21.08
N LEU A 77 -17.56 16.98 19.80
CA LEU A 77 -18.18 17.77 18.74
C LEU A 77 -19.67 17.47 18.53
N SER A 78 -20.29 16.66 19.41
CA SER A 78 -21.67 16.17 19.27
C SER A 78 -21.94 15.67 17.85
N SER A 79 -21.03 14.84 17.33
CA SER A 79 -21.04 14.31 15.98
C SER A 79 -20.99 12.78 16.02
N THR A 80 -21.10 12.15 14.85
CA THR A 80 -20.86 10.72 14.71
C THR A 80 -19.40 10.46 14.37
N GLU A 81 -18.83 9.35 14.85
CA GLU A 81 -17.46 8.93 14.53
C GLU A 81 -17.20 8.87 13.01
N SER A 82 -18.17 8.36 12.24
CA SER A 82 -18.09 8.29 10.77
C SER A 82 -17.96 9.69 10.13
N ALA A 83 -18.71 10.68 10.63
CA ALA A 83 -18.62 12.06 10.14
C ALA A 83 -17.27 12.71 10.47
N VAL A 84 -16.72 12.45 11.67
CA VAL A 84 -15.36 12.89 12.05
C VAL A 84 -14.33 12.28 11.10
N SER A 85 -14.40 10.95 10.89
CA SER A 85 -13.50 10.21 9.99
C SER A 85 -13.55 10.76 8.55
N GLY A 86 -14.74 10.96 8.00
CA GLY A 86 -14.93 11.47 6.64
C GLY A 86 -14.35 12.87 6.44
N ILE A 87 -14.52 13.79 7.40
CA ILE A 87 -13.95 15.12 7.31
C ILE A 87 -12.45 15.13 7.53
N ALA A 88 -11.94 14.38 8.51
CA ALA A 88 -10.51 14.27 8.73
C ALA A 88 -9.79 13.70 7.50
N PHE A 89 -10.40 12.72 6.81
CA PHE A 89 -9.93 12.21 5.53
C PHE A 89 -9.92 13.30 4.46
N LYS A 90 -11.03 14.04 4.29
CA LYS A 90 -11.15 15.14 3.31
C LYS A 90 -10.13 16.26 3.56
N MET A 91 -9.85 16.56 4.83
CA MET A 91 -8.88 17.57 5.27
C MET A 91 -7.45 17.02 5.37
N LYS A 92 -7.23 15.73 5.06
CA LYS A 92 -5.94 15.05 5.11
C LYS A 92 -5.25 15.13 6.48
N LEU A 93 -6.02 15.17 7.56
CA LEU A 93 -5.48 15.19 8.92
C LEU A 93 -4.82 13.85 9.25
N ARG A 94 -3.83 13.88 10.14
CA ARG A 94 -3.08 12.71 10.60
C ARG A 94 -2.98 12.71 12.12
N LYS A 95 -2.96 11.50 12.70
CA LYS A 95 -2.68 11.30 14.12
C LYS A 95 -1.19 11.56 14.39
N SER A 96 -0.85 11.99 15.60
CA SER A 96 0.55 12.15 16.02
C SER A 96 1.25 10.80 16.08
N ALA A 97 2.58 10.79 15.92
CA ALA A 97 3.36 9.55 15.98
C ALA A 97 3.21 8.85 17.36
N LYS A 98 3.12 9.65 18.43
CA LYS A 98 2.87 9.18 19.80
C LYS A 98 1.51 8.49 19.90
N PHE A 99 0.45 9.16 19.44
CA PHE A 99 -0.90 8.59 19.44
C PHE A 99 -0.96 7.28 18.63
N LEU A 100 -0.35 7.27 17.44
CA LEU A 100 -0.28 6.08 16.59
C LEU A 100 0.47 4.93 17.26
N PHE A 101 1.54 5.20 18.01
CA PHE A 101 2.30 4.17 18.71
C PHE A 101 1.50 3.57 19.86
N GLU A 102 0.88 4.41 20.69
CA GLU A 102 0.07 3.99 21.84
C GLU A 102 -1.20 3.23 21.42
N HIS A 103 -1.84 3.68 20.34
CA HIS A 103 -3.10 3.13 19.82
C HIS A 103 -2.90 2.24 18.60
N SER A 104 -1.65 1.90 18.25
CA SER A 104 -1.39 0.92 17.21
C SER A 104 -2.03 -0.38 17.65
N SER A 105 -3.02 -0.84 16.89
CA SER A 105 -3.53 -2.20 17.05
C SER A 105 -2.34 -3.15 17.04
N LYS A 106 -2.28 -4.05 18.02
CA LYS A 106 -1.38 -5.21 18.04
C LYS A 106 -1.79 -6.23 16.96
N GLY A 107 -2.26 -5.77 15.80
CA GLY A 107 -2.61 -6.58 14.64
C GLY A 107 -1.40 -7.23 13.96
N PHE A 108 -0.20 -7.01 14.51
CA PHE A 108 1.01 -7.73 14.16
C PHE A 108 1.24 -8.84 15.18
N PHE A 109 1.55 -10.03 14.66
CA PHE A 109 2.04 -11.11 15.51
C PHE A 109 3.40 -10.71 16.10
N PRO A 110 3.59 -10.76 17.43
CA PRO A 110 4.86 -10.42 18.04
C PRO A 110 5.97 -11.36 17.56
N LYS A 111 7.23 -10.91 17.60
CA LYS A 111 8.37 -11.76 17.23
C LYS A 111 8.36 -13.03 18.09
N GLY A 112 8.35 -14.19 17.44
CA GLY A 112 8.27 -15.49 18.12
C GLY A 112 6.85 -16.04 18.31
N HIS A 113 5.81 -15.31 17.88
CA HIS A 113 4.44 -15.80 17.90
C HIS A 113 4.31 -17.12 17.12
N GLN A 114 3.82 -18.16 17.80
CA GLN A 114 3.51 -19.44 17.19
C GLN A 114 2.01 -19.52 16.89
N PRO A 115 1.60 -19.75 15.63
CA PRO A 115 0.20 -19.99 15.31
C PRO A 115 -0.36 -21.20 16.08
N MET A 116 -1.61 -21.11 16.53
CA MET A 116 -2.30 -22.15 17.31
C MET A 116 -2.35 -23.52 16.61
N ASN A 117 -2.26 -23.54 15.28
CA ASN A 117 -2.31 -24.74 14.45
C ASN A 117 -0.92 -25.27 14.02
N LYS A 118 0.17 -24.65 14.48
CA LYS A 118 1.53 -25.09 14.08
C LYS A 118 1.78 -26.53 14.55
N GLY A 119 2.13 -27.40 13.60
CA GLY A 119 2.45 -28.81 13.87
C GLY A 119 1.24 -29.71 14.12
N ARG A 120 0.02 -29.17 14.14
CA ARG A 120 -1.21 -29.93 14.35
C ARG A 120 -1.81 -30.38 13.02
N LYS A 121 -2.38 -31.59 12.99
CA LYS A 121 -3.15 -32.04 11.82
C LYS A 121 -4.45 -31.24 11.70
N GLN A 122 -4.98 -31.10 10.49
CA GLN A 122 -6.22 -30.34 10.24
C GLN A 122 -7.40 -30.81 11.11
N THR A 123 -7.53 -32.12 11.30
CA THR A 123 -8.58 -32.75 12.11
C THR A 123 -8.48 -32.40 13.60
N GLU A 124 -7.33 -31.91 14.07
CA GLU A 124 -7.14 -31.58 15.48
C GLU A 124 -7.63 -30.16 15.81
N TYR A 125 -7.62 -29.24 14.85
CA TYR A 125 -7.98 -27.83 15.09
C TYR A 125 -9.18 -27.33 14.28
N MET A 126 -9.74 -28.15 13.38
CA MET A 126 -10.97 -27.85 12.64
C MET A 126 -12.02 -28.93 12.91
N SER A 127 -13.29 -28.52 13.00
CA SER A 127 -14.42 -29.47 13.04
C SER A 127 -14.71 -30.06 11.67
N ASP A 128 -15.38 -31.22 11.64
CA ASP A 128 -15.74 -31.91 10.38
C ASP A 128 -16.57 -31.02 9.45
N ALA A 129 -17.51 -30.25 10.00
CA ALA A 129 -18.29 -29.28 9.24
C ALA A 129 -17.43 -28.18 8.59
N GLN A 130 -16.40 -27.70 9.29
CA GLN A 130 -15.45 -26.71 8.74
C GLN A 130 -14.53 -27.33 7.69
N ILE A 131 -14.12 -28.58 7.90
CA ILE A 131 -13.34 -29.34 6.92
C ILE A 131 -14.14 -29.46 5.63
N GLU A 132 -15.40 -29.88 5.71
CA GLU A 132 -16.29 -30.03 4.55
C GLU A 132 -16.47 -28.71 3.79
N LYS A 133 -16.79 -27.62 4.50
CA LYS A 133 -16.99 -26.29 3.90
C LYS A 133 -15.75 -25.79 3.16
N THR A 134 -14.55 -26.10 3.66
CA THR A 134 -13.30 -25.64 3.06
C THR A 134 -12.79 -26.56 1.95
N LYS A 135 -13.36 -27.75 1.74
CA LYS A 135 -12.92 -28.67 0.66
C LYS A 135 -12.99 -28.02 -0.72
N ALA A 136 -14.02 -27.21 -0.99
CA ALA A 136 -14.22 -26.57 -2.29
C ALA A 136 -13.10 -25.59 -2.68
N THR A 137 -12.42 -24.97 -1.71
CA THR A 137 -11.37 -23.95 -1.95
C THR A 137 -9.96 -24.51 -1.84
N ARG A 138 -9.79 -25.81 -1.57
CA ARG A 138 -8.46 -26.43 -1.44
C ARG A 138 -7.89 -26.73 -2.82
N PHE A 139 -6.59 -26.52 -2.97
CA PHE A 139 -5.86 -27.03 -4.12
C PHE A 139 -5.93 -28.55 -4.13
N ARG A 140 -6.36 -29.12 -5.26
CA ARG A 140 -6.32 -30.56 -5.49
C ARG A 140 -4.87 -30.99 -5.77
N LYS A 141 -4.51 -32.22 -5.40
CA LYS A 141 -3.20 -32.77 -5.77
C LYS A 141 -3.07 -32.76 -7.30
N GLY A 142 -1.95 -32.25 -7.81
CA GLY A 142 -1.72 -32.09 -9.25
C GLY A 142 -2.43 -30.89 -9.89
N HIS A 143 -3.01 -29.98 -9.11
CA HIS A 143 -3.61 -28.77 -9.65
C HIS A 143 -2.55 -27.83 -10.25
N ILE A 144 -2.52 -27.76 -11.58
CA ILE A 144 -1.64 -26.87 -12.34
C ILE A 144 -2.31 -25.48 -12.43
N PRO A 145 -1.64 -24.39 -12.02
CA PRO A 145 -2.18 -23.04 -12.15
C PRO A 145 -2.52 -22.70 -13.60
N LYS A 146 -3.59 -21.92 -13.84
CA LYS A 146 -4.01 -21.49 -15.19
C LYS A 146 -2.89 -20.81 -16.00
N ASN A 147 -1.97 -20.13 -15.33
CA ASN A 147 -0.87 -19.41 -15.96
C ASN A 147 0.37 -20.28 -16.19
N HIS A 148 0.29 -21.58 -15.92
CA HIS A 148 1.37 -22.53 -16.21
C HIS A 148 1.68 -22.53 -17.71
N LYS A 149 2.97 -22.59 -18.02
CA LYS A 149 3.49 -22.63 -19.38
C LYS A 149 4.19 -23.97 -19.59
N PRO A 150 3.99 -24.65 -20.73
CA PRO A 150 4.68 -25.91 -21.00
C PRO A 150 6.18 -25.69 -21.20
N VAL A 151 6.96 -26.76 -21.03
CA VAL A 151 8.37 -26.82 -21.47
C VAL A 151 8.45 -26.47 -22.96
N GLY A 152 9.44 -25.68 -23.36
CA GLY A 152 9.57 -25.07 -24.68
C GLY A 152 8.93 -23.69 -24.81
N HIS A 153 8.15 -23.22 -23.83
CA HIS A 153 7.58 -21.88 -23.87
C HIS A 153 8.68 -20.81 -23.82
N GLU A 154 8.68 -19.91 -24.81
CA GLU A 154 9.59 -18.78 -24.87
C GLU A 154 8.99 -17.54 -24.20
N ARG A 155 9.84 -16.76 -23.51
CA ARG A 155 9.46 -15.45 -22.96
C ARG A 155 10.57 -14.44 -23.16
N ILE A 156 10.20 -13.16 -23.24
CA ILE A 156 11.15 -12.05 -23.26
C ILE A 156 11.28 -11.51 -21.82
N THR A 157 12.51 -11.43 -21.32
CA THR A 157 12.81 -10.85 -20.00
C THR A 157 12.71 -9.33 -20.04
N ARG A 158 12.65 -8.70 -18.86
CA ARG A 158 12.70 -7.23 -18.75
C ARG A 158 13.94 -6.63 -19.45
N ASP A 159 15.04 -7.37 -19.45
CA ASP A 159 16.30 -6.97 -20.08
C ASP A 159 16.37 -7.31 -21.58
N GLY A 160 15.29 -7.86 -22.17
CA GLY A 160 15.17 -8.11 -23.60
C GLY A 160 15.76 -9.43 -24.11
N TYR A 161 16.18 -10.33 -23.22
CA TYR A 161 16.65 -11.67 -23.61
C TYR A 161 15.47 -12.62 -23.81
N ILE A 162 15.60 -13.53 -24.78
CA ILE A 162 14.68 -14.67 -24.91
C ILE A 162 15.12 -15.78 -23.95
N GLU A 163 14.19 -16.26 -23.13
CA GLU A 163 14.36 -17.45 -22.28
C GLU A 163 13.38 -18.54 -22.71
N VAL A 164 13.85 -19.78 -22.72
CA VAL A 164 13.06 -20.97 -23.03
C VAL A 164 12.86 -21.76 -21.73
N LYS A 165 11.62 -22.19 -21.46
CA LYS A 165 11.35 -23.08 -20.34
C LYS A 165 11.97 -24.46 -20.63
N THR A 166 13.00 -24.88 -19.90
CA THR A 166 13.70 -26.17 -20.12
C THR A 166 13.18 -27.28 -19.22
N ALA A 167 12.68 -26.95 -18.03
CA ALA A 167 12.13 -27.95 -17.09
C ALA A 167 11.00 -27.41 -16.20
N GLU A 168 10.24 -28.34 -15.62
CA GLU A 168 9.20 -28.08 -14.63
C GLU A 168 9.80 -27.85 -13.22
N PRO A 169 9.18 -27.03 -12.35
CA PRO A 169 7.97 -26.25 -12.58
C PRO A 169 8.19 -24.92 -13.33
N ASN A 170 9.36 -24.28 -13.19
CA ASN A 170 9.68 -22.97 -13.79
C ASN A 170 11.21 -22.78 -13.97
N VAL A 171 11.87 -23.75 -14.61
CA VAL A 171 13.28 -23.60 -14.99
C VAL A 171 13.33 -22.97 -16.38
N PHE A 172 13.92 -21.78 -16.47
CA PHE A 172 14.07 -21.02 -17.70
C PHE A 172 15.55 -20.78 -17.97
N GLU A 173 15.98 -21.04 -19.20
CA GLU A 173 17.35 -20.83 -19.62
C GLU A 173 17.41 -19.87 -20.81
N PRO A 174 18.44 -19.02 -20.90
CA PRO A 174 18.56 -18.08 -22.01
C PRO A 174 18.76 -18.81 -23.34
N LYS A 175 17.92 -18.48 -24.34
CA LYS A 175 17.89 -19.13 -25.66
C LYS A 175 19.26 -19.12 -26.36
N HIS A 176 19.97 -18.00 -26.30
CA HIS A 176 21.30 -17.87 -26.90
C HIS A 176 22.35 -18.84 -26.32
N ARG A 177 22.24 -19.22 -25.04
CA ARG A 177 23.14 -20.24 -24.45
C ARG A 177 22.75 -21.63 -24.92
N LEU A 178 21.46 -21.93 -25.02
CA LEU A 178 20.96 -23.20 -25.56
C LEU A 178 21.41 -23.41 -27.00
N VAL A 179 21.22 -22.41 -27.86
CA VAL A 179 21.68 -22.46 -29.26
C VAL A 179 23.20 -22.62 -29.35
N TRP A 180 23.96 -21.93 -28.51
CA TRP A 180 25.41 -22.13 -28.48
C TRP A 180 25.80 -23.56 -28.10
N VAL A 181 25.18 -24.11 -27.05
CA VAL A 181 25.50 -25.47 -26.57
C VAL A 181 25.15 -26.53 -27.61
N GLU A 182 24.05 -26.35 -28.33
CA GLU A 182 23.63 -27.24 -29.41
C GLU A 182 24.64 -27.32 -30.56
N TYR A 183 25.26 -26.20 -30.94
CA TYR A 183 26.20 -26.13 -32.08
C TYR A 183 27.67 -26.31 -31.70
N ASN A 184 28.11 -25.67 -30.60
CA ASN A 184 29.52 -25.55 -30.22
C ASN A 184 29.89 -26.33 -28.95
N GLY A 185 28.91 -26.89 -28.24
CA GLY A 185 29.11 -27.63 -26.99
C GLY A 185 29.13 -26.75 -25.73
N GLU A 186 29.58 -27.34 -24.62
CA GLU A 186 29.50 -26.72 -23.29
C GLU A 186 30.22 -25.37 -23.20
N ILE A 187 29.61 -24.43 -22.46
CA ILE A 187 30.21 -23.11 -22.19
C ILE A 187 31.12 -23.24 -20.96
N PRO A 188 32.44 -23.02 -21.09
CA PRO A 188 33.36 -23.16 -19.96
C PRO A 188 33.03 -22.17 -18.83
N SER A 189 33.38 -22.55 -17.60
CA SER A 189 33.20 -21.66 -16.45
C SER A 189 33.97 -20.36 -16.65
N GLY A 190 33.32 -19.23 -16.38
CA GLY A 190 33.93 -17.90 -16.56
C GLY A 190 33.72 -17.29 -17.95
N TYR A 191 33.07 -18.00 -18.88
CA TYR A 191 32.71 -17.47 -20.19
C TYR A 191 31.22 -17.14 -20.30
N ASN A 192 30.91 -16.17 -21.16
CA ASN A 192 29.57 -15.73 -21.49
C ASN A 192 29.38 -15.77 -23.01
N ILE A 193 28.13 -15.90 -23.43
CA ILE A 193 27.74 -15.82 -24.84
C ILE A 193 27.07 -14.47 -25.08
N GLN A 194 27.55 -13.76 -26.10
CA GLN A 194 27.14 -12.39 -26.44
C GLN A 194 26.69 -12.29 -27.89
N PHE A 195 26.02 -11.18 -28.22
CA PHE A 195 25.42 -10.91 -29.54
C PHE A 195 26.26 -9.90 -30.30
N LYS A 196 26.70 -10.23 -31.53
CA LYS A 196 27.53 -9.34 -32.36
C LYS A 196 26.79 -8.07 -32.77
N ASP A 197 25.50 -8.18 -33.07
CA ASP A 197 24.63 -7.07 -33.47
C ASP A 197 24.04 -6.27 -32.28
N GLY A 198 24.29 -6.71 -31.04
CA GLY A 198 23.69 -6.12 -29.84
C GLY A 198 22.18 -6.39 -29.65
N ASN A 199 21.54 -7.11 -30.58
CA ASN A 199 20.13 -7.46 -30.50
C ASN A 199 19.95 -8.77 -29.74
N ARG A 200 19.51 -8.67 -28.48
CA ARG A 200 19.31 -9.78 -27.53
C ARG A 200 18.23 -10.80 -27.94
N GLN A 201 17.49 -10.52 -29.02
CA GLN A 201 16.48 -11.42 -29.58
C GLN A 201 16.99 -12.19 -30.81
N ASN A 202 18.11 -11.79 -31.41
CA ASN A 202 18.72 -12.48 -32.54
C ASN A 202 19.64 -13.61 -32.07
N ALA A 203 19.04 -14.76 -31.71
CA ALA A 203 19.75 -15.92 -31.18
C ALA A 203 20.36 -16.85 -32.27
N SER A 204 20.61 -16.37 -33.48
CA SER A 204 21.24 -17.14 -34.55
C SER A 204 22.71 -17.41 -34.23
N ILE A 205 23.20 -18.64 -34.43
CA ILE A 205 24.57 -19.04 -34.06
C ILE A 205 25.66 -18.12 -34.66
N GLU A 206 25.46 -17.63 -35.88
CA GLU A 206 26.36 -16.70 -36.57
C GLU A 206 26.48 -15.33 -35.87
N ASN A 207 25.42 -14.91 -35.18
CA ASN A 207 25.37 -13.68 -34.40
C ASN A 207 25.89 -13.85 -32.96
N LEU A 208 26.21 -15.08 -32.55
CA LEU A 208 26.71 -15.36 -31.21
C LEU A 208 28.24 -15.46 -31.20
N TYR A 209 28.84 -15.05 -30.09
CA TYR A 209 30.25 -15.29 -29.81
C TYR A 209 30.46 -15.55 -28.32
N MET A 210 31.50 -16.30 -28.01
CA MET A 210 31.93 -16.56 -26.64
C MET A 210 33.03 -15.59 -26.24
N ILE A 211 32.91 -15.02 -25.05
CA ILE A 211 33.90 -14.10 -24.48
C ILE A 211 34.11 -14.42 -22.99
N SER A 212 35.33 -14.30 -22.50
CA SER A 212 35.56 -14.44 -21.06
C SER A 212 34.92 -13.27 -20.30
N ARG A 213 34.41 -13.51 -19.09
CA ARG A 213 33.87 -12.43 -18.23
C ARG A 213 34.86 -11.31 -18.00
N SER A 214 36.15 -11.64 -17.95
CA SER A 214 37.24 -10.67 -17.73
C SER A 214 37.45 -9.75 -18.93
N GLU A 215 37.44 -10.30 -20.14
CA GLU A 215 37.58 -9.52 -21.38
C GLU A 215 36.32 -8.72 -21.65
N GLN A 216 35.14 -9.31 -21.45
CA GLN A 216 33.87 -8.62 -21.59
C GLN A 216 33.80 -7.41 -20.65
N LEU A 217 34.28 -7.56 -19.41
CA LEU A 217 34.36 -6.45 -18.48
C LEU A 217 35.29 -5.35 -19.01
N LYS A 218 36.50 -5.70 -19.46
CA LYS A 218 37.49 -4.72 -19.92
C LYS A 218 37.01 -3.97 -21.16
N ASN A 219 36.49 -4.70 -22.16
CA ASN A 219 36.31 -4.21 -23.52
C ASN A 219 34.87 -3.74 -23.81
N GLU A 220 33.86 -4.22 -23.10
CA GLU A 220 32.45 -3.92 -23.41
C GLU A 220 31.73 -3.24 -22.25
N ASN A 221 31.93 -3.73 -21.02
CA ASN A 221 31.10 -3.32 -19.87
C ASN A 221 31.77 -2.32 -18.93
N SER A 222 33.09 -2.12 -19.03
CA SER A 222 33.78 -1.18 -18.15
C SER A 222 33.30 0.24 -18.42
N MET A 223 33.42 1.09 -17.41
CA MET A 223 33.22 2.54 -17.58
C MET A 223 34.23 3.09 -18.61
N TYR A 224 35.43 2.50 -18.68
CA TYR A 224 36.48 2.87 -19.62
C TYR A 224 36.13 2.52 -21.08
N ALA A 225 35.43 1.41 -21.31
CA ALA A 225 35.00 0.99 -22.64
C ALA A 225 33.76 1.73 -23.15
N ARG A 226 32.82 2.05 -22.26
CA ARG A 226 31.49 2.56 -22.65
C ARG A 226 31.41 4.07 -22.83
N TYR A 227 32.27 4.83 -22.16
CA TYR A 227 32.12 6.27 -22.06
C TYR A 227 33.38 6.98 -22.57
N PRO A 228 33.24 8.13 -23.26
CA PRO A 228 34.39 8.97 -23.60
C PRO A 228 35.07 9.55 -22.34
N GLU A 229 36.33 9.96 -22.46
CA GLU A 229 37.21 10.31 -21.32
C GLU A 229 36.65 11.40 -20.39
N ASP A 230 35.95 12.39 -20.95
CA ASP A 230 35.29 13.47 -20.22
C ASP A 230 34.19 12.96 -19.27
N VAL A 231 33.34 12.05 -19.76
CA VAL A 231 32.30 11.39 -18.98
C VAL A 231 32.92 10.49 -17.91
N GLN A 232 33.99 9.77 -18.25
CA GLN A 232 34.74 8.98 -17.28
C GLN A 232 35.27 9.85 -16.13
N TYR A 233 35.83 11.02 -16.45
CA TYR A 233 36.33 11.99 -15.48
C TYR A 233 35.20 12.49 -14.56
N LEU A 234 34.05 12.87 -15.11
CA LEU A 234 32.88 13.32 -14.35
C LEU A 234 32.36 12.24 -13.38
N ILE A 235 32.29 10.98 -13.83
CA ILE A 235 31.88 9.85 -12.98
C ILE A 235 32.83 9.70 -11.79
N LYS A 236 34.14 9.77 -12.02
CA LYS A 236 35.17 9.69 -10.96
C LYS A 236 35.02 10.85 -9.97
N LEU A 237 34.84 12.08 -10.47
CA LEU A 237 34.70 13.28 -9.65
C LEU A 237 33.44 13.25 -8.77
N LYS A 238 32.30 12.87 -9.34
CA LYS A 238 31.04 12.64 -8.60
C LYS A 238 31.23 11.60 -7.49
N GLY A 239 31.94 10.51 -7.80
CA GLY A 239 32.25 9.47 -6.81
C GLY A 239 33.10 10.00 -5.65
N ALA A 240 34.13 10.79 -5.94
CA ALA A 240 34.97 11.41 -4.92
C ALA A 240 34.18 12.38 -4.02
N LEU A 241 33.33 13.23 -4.63
CA LEU A 241 32.46 14.15 -3.91
C LEU A 241 31.49 13.42 -2.98
N ASN A 242 30.81 12.38 -3.46
CA ASN A 242 29.88 11.59 -2.66
C ASN A 242 30.55 10.95 -1.43
N ARG A 243 31.80 10.48 -1.57
CA ARG A 243 32.56 9.95 -0.41
C ARG A 243 32.80 11.03 0.64
N GLN A 244 33.13 12.25 0.24
CA GLN A 244 33.32 13.36 1.17
C GLN A 244 32.02 13.75 1.87
N ILE A 245 30.91 13.84 1.13
CA ILE A 245 29.58 14.11 1.69
C ILE A 245 29.20 13.03 2.72
N ASN A 246 29.38 11.75 2.38
CA ASN A 246 29.06 10.65 3.28
C ASN A 246 29.94 10.65 4.54
N LYS A 247 31.21 11.05 4.43
CA LYS A 247 32.11 11.20 5.58
C LYS A 247 31.67 12.32 6.51
N ALA A 248 31.31 13.49 5.96
CA ALA A 248 30.82 14.64 6.72
C ALA A 248 29.47 14.36 7.41
N THR A 249 28.52 13.77 6.69
CA THR A 249 27.20 13.41 7.24
C THR A 249 27.27 12.37 8.35
N LYS A 250 28.20 11.40 8.27
CA LYS A 250 28.45 10.45 9.35
C LYS A 250 29.03 11.14 10.59
N LYS A 251 29.96 12.09 10.41
CA LYS A 251 30.53 12.89 11.51
C LYS A 251 29.50 13.75 12.22
N ASN A 252 28.51 14.30 11.51
CA ASN A 252 27.44 15.12 12.10
C ASN A 252 26.33 14.32 12.78
N LYS A 253 26.30 12.99 12.61
CA LYS A 253 25.35 12.07 13.26
C LYS A 253 25.92 11.35 14.48
N SER A 254 27.23 11.45 14.71
CA SER A 254 27.93 10.96 15.90
C SER A 254 28.14 12.12 16.86
#